data_AF-A0A971WLR9-F1
#
_entry.id   AF-A0A971WLR9-F1
#
_cell.length_a   1.000
_cell.length_b   1.000
_cell.length_c   1.000
_cell.angle_alpha   90.00
_cell.angle_beta   90.00
_cell.angle_gamma   90.00
#
_symmetry.space_group_name_H-M   'P 1'
#
loop_
_entity.id
_entity.type
_entity.pdbx_description
1 polymer ?
#
loop_
_entity_poly.entity_id
_entity_poly.type
_entity_poly.pdbx_seq_one_letter_code
_entity_poly.pdbx_strand_id
1 'polypeptide(L)'
;MKKSCIVILVFIAASASLWAAVFPNHFGASIALGGRSDSMLQTSLSFSVIPFHLDFMTPFLFAEAYVQLSDTALEFGGLRGGGGFEIMYISEHPFGFLAANPTVWSPALFGGISYEDHVLQGYMRFSIFRFMEKDAIYEYLSPFCDFSKAGLERLGVLLFRFSGLF
;
A
#
# COMPACT_ATOMS: atom_id res chain seq x y z
N MET A 1 9.19 2.10 24.11
CA MET A 1 8.77 2.23 22.70
C MET A 1 8.97 0.94 21.89
N LYS A 2 10.16 0.29 21.89
CA LYS A 2 10.42 -0.95 21.13
C LYS A 2 9.46 -2.12 21.42
N LYS A 3 9.09 -2.33 22.69
CA LYS A 3 8.17 -3.42 23.10
C LYS A 3 6.75 -3.24 22.57
N SER A 4 6.24 -2.00 22.51
CA SER A 4 4.88 -1.71 22.05
C SER A 4 4.71 -1.93 20.55
N CYS A 5 5.72 -1.59 19.74
CA CYS A 5 5.69 -1.83 18.29
C CYS A 5 5.69 -3.33 17.95
N ILE A 6 6.47 -4.13 18.69
CA ILE A 6 6.49 -5.59 18.53
C ILE A 6 5.12 -6.18 18.87
N VAL A 7 4.49 -5.73 19.96
CA VAL A 7 3.16 -6.21 20.34
C VAL A 7 2.12 -5.87 19.28
N ILE A 8 2.17 -4.66 18.68
CA ILE A 8 1.25 -4.27 17.61
C ILE A 8 1.50 -5.11 16.34
N LEU A 9 2.75 -5.30 15.94
CA LEU A 9 3.09 -6.15 14.78
C LEU A 9 2.64 -7.59 14.98
N VAL A 10 2.86 -8.15 16.17
CA VAL A 10 2.41 -9.51 16.53
C VAL A 10 0.88 -9.58 16.54
N PHE A 11 0.19 -8.57 17.05
CA PHE A 11 -1.27 -8.53 17.05
C PHE A 11 -1.85 -8.42 15.64
N ILE A 12 -1.25 -7.58 14.78
CA ILE A 12 -1.64 -7.48 13.36
C ILE A 12 -1.38 -8.82 12.65
N ALA A 13 -0.21 -9.43 12.84
CA ALA A 13 0.12 -10.72 12.22
C ALA A 13 -0.79 -11.87 12.72
N ALA A 14 -1.13 -11.90 14.00
CA ALA A 14 -2.04 -12.88 14.58
C ALA A 14 -3.50 -12.66 14.13
N SER A 15 -3.91 -11.40 13.97
CA SER A 15 -5.22 -11.09 13.42
C SER A 15 -5.28 -11.48 11.94
N ALA A 16 -4.25 -11.12 11.17
CA ALA A 16 -4.07 -11.51 9.77
C ALA A 16 -4.20 -13.02 9.56
N SER A 17 -3.54 -13.85 10.37
CA SER A 17 -3.63 -15.30 10.26
C SER A 17 -5.03 -15.85 10.59
N LEU A 18 -5.75 -15.24 11.53
CA LEU A 18 -7.16 -15.57 11.79
C LEU A 18 -8.06 -15.21 10.60
N TRP A 19 -7.86 -14.05 9.98
CA TRP A 19 -8.63 -13.64 8.80
C TRP A 19 -8.31 -14.52 7.58
N ALA A 20 -7.05 -14.91 7.38
CA ALA A 20 -6.63 -15.85 6.34
C ALA A 20 -7.31 -17.22 6.50
N ALA A 21 -7.51 -17.69 7.72
CA ALA A 21 -8.22 -18.94 7.98
C ALA A 21 -9.73 -18.87 7.66
N VAL A 22 -10.34 -17.70 7.80
CA VAL A 22 -11.78 -17.50 7.52
C VAL A 22 -12.03 -17.20 6.04
N PHE A 23 -11.11 -16.50 5.36
CA PHE A 23 -11.22 -16.13 3.95
C PHE A 23 -9.93 -16.43 3.16
N PRO A 24 -9.59 -17.71 2.94
CA PRO A 24 -8.28 -18.11 2.41
C PRO A 24 -7.96 -17.58 1.02
N ASN A 25 -8.98 -17.26 0.20
CA ASN A 25 -8.79 -16.74 -1.16
C ASN A 25 -8.95 -15.22 -1.27
N HIS A 26 -9.21 -14.53 -0.16
CA HIS A 26 -9.42 -13.09 -0.13
C HIS A 26 -8.35 -12.36 0.67
N PHE A 27 -7.47 -13.10 1.35
CA PHE A 27 -6.42 -12.55 2.17
C PHE A 27 -5.09 -12.56 1.41
N GLY A 28 -4.30 -11.50 1.56
CA GLY A 28 -2.96 -11.43 1.00
C GLY A 28 -2.03 -10.65 1.91
N ALA A 29 -0.74 -10.96 1.84
CA ALA A 29 0.29 -10.21 2.52
C ALA A 29 1.37 -9.78 1.52
N SER A 30 2.03 -8.66 1.81
CA SER A 30 3.09 -8.15 0.96
C SER A 30 4.16 -7.39 1.74
N ILE A 31 5.38 -7.43 1.20
CA ILE A 31 6.48 -6.57 1.62
C ILE A 31 6.70 -5.61 0.47
N ALA A 32 6.66 -4.32 0.78
CA ALA A 32 6.86 -3.28 -0.21
C ALA A 32 8.11 -2.45 0.06
N LEU A 33 8.74 -2.00 -1.02
CA LEU A 33 9.77 -0.98 -1.04
C LEU A 33 9.27 0.16 -1.91
N GLY A 34 9.27 1.39 -1.41
CA GLY A 34 8.79 2.55 -2.15
C GLY A 34 9.63 3.80 -1.92
N GLY A 35 9.58 4.69 -2.91
CA GLY A 35 10.21 6.00 -2.86
C GLY A 35 9.17 7.10 -3.10
N ARG A 36 9.13 8.09 -2.22
CA ARG A 36 8.29 9.29 -2.36
C ARG A 36 9.14 10.48 -2.85
N SER A 37 8.48 11.46 -3.47
CA SER A 37 9.12 12.66 -4.05
C SER A 37 9.82 13.58 -3.04
N ASP A 38 9.58 13.38 -1.75
CA ASP A 38 10.20 14.03 -0.60
C ASP A 38 11.51 13.33 -0.14
N SER A 39 12.09 12.49 -0.98
CA SER A 39 13.32 11.72 -0.73
C SER A 39 13.20 10.65 0.37
N MET A 40 11.99 10.23 0.75
CA MET A 40 11.81 9.13 1.69
C MET A 40 11.80 7.78 0.99
N LEU A 41 12.82 6.96 1.27
CA LEU A 41 12.81 5.51 1.00
C LEU A 41 12.11 4.80 2.16
N GLN A 42 11.08 4.03 1.83
CA GLN A 42 10.22 3.35 2.79
C GLN A 42 10.17 1.86 2.47
N THR A 43 10.30 1.01 3.50
CA THR A 43 9.96 -0.41 3.43
C THR A 43 8.74 -0.67 4.30
N SER A 44 7.78 -1.47 3.83
CA SER A 44 6.56 -1.76 4.56
C SER A 44 6.16 -3.21 4.51
N LEU A 45 5.47 -3.66 5.56
CA LEU A 45 4.74 -4.92 5.62
C LEU A 45 3.25 -4.60 5.60
N SER A 46 2.52 -5.16 4.64
CA SER A 46 1.09 -4.91 4.47
C SER A 46 0.31 -6.22 4.49
N PHE A 47 -0.88 -6.16 5.06
CA PHE A 47 -1.89 -7.20 5.00
C PHE A 47 -3.13 -6.62 4.36
N SER A 48 -3.75 -7.36 3.44
CA SER A 48 -4.91 -6.92 2.69
C SER A 48 -5.98 -7.99 2.64
N VAL A 49 -7.24 -7.55 2.60
CA VAL A 49 -8.39 -8.42 2.39
C VAL A 49 -9.31 -7.86 1.30
N ILE A 50 -9.78 -8.73 0.42
CA ILE A 50 -10.77 -8.43 -0.61
C ILE A 50 -12.12 -8.94 -0.11
N PRO A 51 -13.00 -8.08 0.43
CA PRO A 51 -14.23 -8.56 1.05
C PRO A 51 -15.20 -9.21 0.06
N PHE A 52 -15.19 -8.79 -1.21
CA PHE A 52 -15.99 -9.34 -2.30
C PHE A 52 -15.42 -8.86 -3.64
N HIS A 53 -15.83 -9.50 -4.74
CA HIS A 53 -15.48 -9.09 -6.10
C HIS A 53 -16.70 -8.54 -6.83
N LEU A 54 -16.51 -7.49 -7.63
CA LEU A 54 -17.50 -7.02 -8.62
C LEU A 54 -16.87 -7.11 -10.01
N ASP A 55 -17.69 -7.27 -11.05
CA ASP A 55 -17.22 -7.44 -12.43
C ASP A 55 -16.36 -6.27 -12.94
N PHE A 56 -16.58 -5.08 -12.40
CA PHE A 56 -15.93 -3.84 -12.83
C PHE A 56 -15.09 -3.18 -11.73
N MET A 57 -14.99 -3.78 -10.54
CA MET A 57 -14.26 -3.16 -9.43
C MET A 57 -13.96 -4.18 -8.32
N THR A 58 -12.73 -4.17 -7.81
CA THR A 58 -12.37 -5.01 -6.65
C THR A 58 -12.08 -4.11 -5.45
N PRO A 59 -12.98 -4.05 -4.44
CA PRO A 59 -12.67 -3.38 -3.20
C PRO A 59 -11.61 -4.16 -2.42
N PHE A 60 -10.77 -3.45 -1.69
CA PHE A 60 -9.84 -4.06 -0.76
C PHE A 60 -9.71 -3.20 0.50
N LEU A 61 -9.44 -3.85 1.62
CA LEU A 61 -9.05 -3.23 2.88
C LEU A 61 -7.62 -3.62 3.18
N PHE A 62 -6.88 -2.75 3.86
CA PHE A 62 -5.50 -3.05 4.21
C PHE A 62 -5.05 -2.40 5.52
N ALA A 63 -4.02 -3.01 6.10
CA ALA A 63 -3.25 -2.48 7.20
C ALA A 63 -1.77 -2.65 6.88
N GLU A 64 -1.01 -1.58 7.04
CA GLU A 64 0.40 -1.48 6.69
C GLU A 64 1.19 -0.93 7.87
N ALA A 65 2.32 -1.56 8.18
CA ALA A 65 3.35 -1.01 9.06
C ALA A 65 4.59 -0.72 8.22
N TYR A 66 5.23 0.42 8.44
CA TYR A 66 6.38 0.79 7.64
C TYR A 66 7.52 1.41 8.43
N VAL A 67 8.71 1.22 7.87
CA VAL A 67 9.97 1.78 8.32
C VAL A 67 10.50 2.68 7.22
N GLN A 68 11.12 3.78 7.62
CA GLN A 68 11.71 4.75 6.72
C GLN A 68 13.21 4.86 6.97
N LEU A 69 13.96 5.08 5.90
CA LEU A 69 15.37 5.37 6.00
C LEU A 69 15.52 6.89 6.21
N SER A 70 15.93 7.28 7.42
CA SER A 70 16.42 8.64 7.69
C SER A 70 17.89 8.76 7.25
N ASP A 71 18.44 9.97 7.26
CA ASP A 71 19.83 10.26 6.84
C ASP A 71 20.89 9.37 7.53
N THR A 72 20.56 8.78 8.68
CA THR A 72 21.52 8.02 9.49
C THR A 72 21.01 6.69 10.04
N ALA A 73 19.71 6.40 9.97
CA ALA A 73 19.15 5.20 10.58
C ALA A 73 17.86 4.71 9.90
N LEU A 74 17.60 3.41 10.05
CA LEU A 74 16.30 2.84 9.77
C LEU A 74 15.39 3.07 10.99
N GLU A 75 14.33 3.83 10.80
CA GLU A 75 13.41 4.24 11.85
C GLU A 75 12.00 3.75 11.58
N PHE A 76 11.21 3.58 12.64
CA PHE A 76 9.80 3.28 12.49
C PHE A 76 9.10 4.50 11.89
N GLY A 77 8.56 4.37 10.69
CA GLY A 77 7.88 5.48 10.01
C GLY A 77 6.44 5.61 10.46
N GLY A 78 5.72 4.50 10.61
CA GLY A 78 4.33 4.58 11.08
C GLY A 78 3.45 3.37 10.79
N LEU A 79 2.16 3.58 11.02
CA LEU A 79 1.09 2.64 10.66
C LEU A 79 0.15 3.31 9.67
N ARG A 80 -0.38 2.56 8.71
CA ARG A 80 -1.45 2.99 7.81
C ARG A 80 -2.54 1.93 7.81
N GLY A 81 -3.79 2.37 7.73
CA GLY A 81 -4.93 1.49 7.57
C GLY A 81 -5.96 2.16 6.69
N GLY A 82 -6.65 1.40 5.86
CA GLY A 82 -7.60 1.99 4.94
C GLY A 82 -8.25 0.98 4.02
N GLY A 83 -8.84 1.53 2.98
CA GLY A 83 -9.44 0.75 1.91
C GLY A 83 -9.25 1.43 0.56
N GLY A 84 -9.65 0.71 -0.46
CA GLY A 84 -9.55 1.22 -1.81
C GLY A 84 -10.29 0.34 -2.79
N PHE A 85 -10.18 0.73 -4.04
CA PHE A 85 -10.81 0.04 -5.16
C PHE A 85 -9.80 -0.11 -6.29
N GLU A 86 -9.65 -1.34 -6.77
CA GLU A 86 -9.02 -1.62 -8.05
C GLU A 86 -10.08 -1.43 -9.13
N ILE A 87 -9.78 -0.56 -10.10
CA ILE A 87 -10.78 -0.05 -11.04
C ILE A 87 -11.02 -1.04 -12.19
N MET A 88 -9.97 -1.70 -12.69
CA MET A 88 -10.08 -2.66 -13.79
C MET A 88 -8.78 -3.43 -13.97
N TYR A 89 -8.83 -4.55 -14.70
CA TYR A 89 -7.68 -5.35 -15.06
C TYR A 89 -7.58 -5.41 -16.58
N ILE A 90 -6.50 -4.88 -17.14
CA ILE A 90 -6.29 -4.84 -18.59
C ILE A 90 -4.91 -5.42 -18.91
N SER A 91 -4.88 -6.55 -19.61
CA SER A 91 -3.63 -7.17 -20.08
C SER A 91 -3.07 -6.48 -21.33
N GLU A 92 -3.94 -5.96 -22.21
CA GLU A 92 -3.56 -5.22 -23.42
C GLU A 92 -3.72 -3.71 -23.18
N HIS A 93 -2.76 -3.12 -22.48
CA HIS A 93 -2.79 -1.70 -22.13
C HIS A 93 -1.76 -0.89 -22.96
N PRO A 94 -1.99 0.41 -23.21
CA PRO A 94 -1.09 1.23 -24.02
C PRO A 94 0.29 1.46 -23.38
N PHE A 95 0.42 1.16 -22.08
CA PHE A 95 1.65 1.34 -21.30
C PHE A 95 2.61 0.14 -21.35
N GLY A 96 2.45 -0.78 -22.31
CA GLY A 96 3.31 -1.96 -22.43
C GLY A 96 4.80 -1.62 -22.56
N PHE A 97 5.15 -0.43 -23.05
CA PHE A 97 6.53 0.05 -23.12
C PHE A 97 7.22 0.24 -21.74
N LEU A 98 6.44 0.29 -20.66
CA LEU A 98 6.95 0.39 -19.29
C LEU A 98 7.30 -0.97 -18.68
N ALA A 99 6.93 -2.08 -19.33
CA ALA A 99 7.14 -3.44 -18.84
C ALA A 99 7.91 -4.28 -19.87
N ALA A 100 8.90 -5.04 -19.40
CA ALA A 100 9.65 -5.96 -20.28
C ALA A 100 8.85 -7.24 -20.61
N ASN A 101 7.86 -7.57 -19.78
CA ASN A 101 7.00 -8.73 -19.91
C ASN A 101 5.52 -8.30 -20.02
N PRO A 102 4.64 -9.15 -20.59
CA PRO A 102 3.21 -8.96 -20.49
C PRO A 102 2.81 -8.83 -19.02
N THR A 103 2.20 -7.70 -18.67
CA THR A 103 1.78 -7.38 -17.30
C THR A 103 0.33 -6.90 -17.32
N VAL A 104 -0.37 -7.09 -16.20
CA VAL A 104 -1.75 -6.61 -16.07
C VAL A 104 -1.72 -5.19 -15.52
N TRP A 105 -2.23 -4.24 -16.28
CA TRP A 105 -2.47 -2.89 -15.77
C TRP A 105 -3.73 -2.89 -14.89
N SER A 106 -3.59 -2.42 -13.65
CA SER A 106 -4.65 -2.35 -12.65
C SER A 106 -4.62 -1.04 -11.87
N PRO A 107 -5.16 0.06 -12.43
CA PRO A 107 -5.21 1.33 -11.74
C PRO A 107 -6.07 1.22 -10.49
N ALA A 108 -5.66 1.88 -9.41
CA ALA A 108 -6.32 1.77 -8.12
C ALA A 108 -6.36 3.08 -7.34
N LEU A 109 -7.45 3.30 -6.61
CA LEU A 109 -7.63 4.41 -5.69
C LEU A 109 -7.59 3.88 -4.26
N PHE A 110 -6.83 4.53 -3.39
CA PHE A 110 -6.62 4.19 -1.99
C PHE A 110 -7.01 5.38 -1.12
N GLY A 111 -7.61 5.11 0.03
CA GLY A 111 -7.89 6.11 1.05
C GLY A 111 -7.89 5.51 2.44
N GLY A 112 -7.50 6.29 3.43
CA GLY A 112 -7.46 5.78 4.80
C GLY A 112 -6.88 6.76 5.79
N ILE A 113 -6.36 6.19 6.87
CA ILE A 113 -5.74 6.89 7.99
C ILE A 113 -4.30 6.45 8.12
N SER A 114 -3.39 7.41 8.28
CA SER A 114 -1.98 7.21 8.62
C SER A 114 -1.71 7.73 10.02
N TYR A 115 -0.82 7.04 10.73
CA TYR A 115 -0.21 7.50 11.97
C TYR A 115 1.30 7.56 11.76
N GLU A 116 1.81 8.77 11.61
CA GLU A 116 3.19 9.11 11.23
C GLU A 116 3.62 10.30 12.12
N ASP A 117 4.86 10.31 12.64
CA ASP A 117 5.38 11.37 13.51
C ASP A 117 4.46 11.78 14.68
N HIS A 118 3.76 10.81 15.28
CA HIS A 118 2.77 11.03 16.34
C HIS A 118 1.52 11.83 15.95
N VAL A 119 1.28 12.00 14.65
CA VAL A 119 0.11 12.68 14.11
C VAL A 119 -0.78 11.68 13.39
N LEU A 120 -2.09 11.77 13.63
CA LEU A 120 -3.09 11.00 12.89
C LEU A 120 -3.61 11.84 11.72
N GLN A 121 -3.42 11.36 10.50
CA GLN A 121 -3.79 12.05 9.27
C GLN A 121 -4.67 11.15 8.39
N GLY A 122 -5.55 11.76 7.61
CA GLY A 122 -6.20 11.08 6.50
C GLY A 122 -5.29 11.12 5.28
N TYR A 123 -5.35 10.12 4.40
CA TYR A 123 -4.64 10.18 3.13
C TYR A 123 -5.49 9.60 2.00
N MET A 124 -5.17 10.02 0.79
CA MET A 124 -5.60 9.38 -0.43
C MET A 124 -4.43 9.22 -1.38
N ARG A 125 -4.46 8.16 -2.18
CA ARG A 125 -3.47 7.88 -3.22
C ARG A 125 -4.17 7.33 -4.44
N PHE A 126 -3.75 7.76 -5.61
CA PHE A 126 -4.22 7.20 -6.86
C PHE A 126 -3.04 6.58 -7.62
N SER A 127 -3.05 5.26 -7.77
CA SER A 127 -2.00 4.52 -8.46
C SER A 127 -2.41 4.26 -9.89
N ILE A 128 -2.07 5.23 -10.75
CA ILE A 128 -2.40 5.20 -12.18
C ILE A 128 -1.58 4.11 -12.87
N PHE A 129 -0.25 4.13 -12.70
CA PHE A 129 0.64 3.15 -13.31
C PHE A 129 0.92 2.01 -12.34
N ARG A 130 -0.13 1.26 -12.01
CA ARG A 130 -0.03 0.04 -11.23
C ARG A 130 -0.10 -1.17 -12.15
N PHE A 131 0.94 -2.00 -12.10
CA PHE A 131 1.13 -3.20 -12.89
C PHE A 131 1.23 -4.41 -11.96
N MET A 132 0.56 -5.49 -12.31
CA MET A 132 0.55 -6.71 -11.53
C MET A 132 1.15 -7.85 -12.33
N GLU A 133 2.11 -8.48 -11.69
CA GLU A 133 2.68 -9.75 -12.08
C GLU A 133 2.25 -10.82 -11.08
N LYS A 134 2.56 -12.08 -11.38
CA LYS A 134 2.13 -13.23 -10.58
C LYS A 134 2.48 -13.09 -9.10
N ASP A 135 3.70 -12.65 -8.81
CA ASP A 135 4.24 -12.63 -7.45
C ASP A 135 4.56 -11.19 -6.97
N ALA A 136 4.18 -10.17 -7.76
CA ALA A 136 4.56 -8.79 -7.47
C ALA A 136 3.63 -7.73 -8.04
N ILE A 137 3.62 -6.57 -7.40
CA ILE A 137 2.92 -5.37 -7.84
C ILE A 137 3.92 -4.22 -7.96
N TYR A 138 3.90 -3.55 -9.10
CA TYR A 138 4.72 -2.38 -9.38
C TYR A 138 3.81 -1.16 -9.53
N GLU A 139 4.07 -0.11 -8.76
CA GLU A 139 3.36 1.16 -8.84
C GLU A 139 4.36 2.25 -9.22
N TYR A 140 4.02 3.10 -10.19
CA TYR A 140 4.83 4.23 -10.61
C TYR A 140 4.00 5.51 -10.67
N LEU A 141 4.65 6.63 -10.35
CA LEU A 141 4.08 7.98 -10.47
C LEU A 141 2.67 8.09 -9.87
N SER A 142 2.45 7.52 -8.68
CA SER A 142 1.14 7.54 -8.03
C SER A 142 0.98 8.84 -7.23
N PRO A 143 0.14 9.81 -7.66
CA PRO A 143 -0.14 10.99 -6.86
C PRO A 143 -0.76 10.59 -5.50
N PHE A 144 -0.38 11.33 -4.46
CA PHE A 144 -0.94 11.19 -3.13
C PHE A 144 -1.21 12.56 -2.51
N CYS A 145 -2.14 12.58 -1.55
CA CYS A 145 -2.42 13.72 -0.70
C CYS A 145 -2.69 13.27 0.73
N ASP A 146 -2.09 13.97 1.68
CA ASP A 146 -2.27 13.77 3.12
C ASP A 146 -3.02 14.98 3.69
N PHE A 147 -3.97 14.71 4.59
CA PHE A 147 -4.91 15.68 5.14
C PHE A 147 -4.94 15.59 6.67
N SER A 148 -5.09 16.73 7.34
CA SER A 148 -5.43 16.79 8.75
C SER A 148 -6.73 17.55 8.98
N LYS A 149 -7.08 17.74 10.26
CA LYS A 149 -8.22 18.58 10.65
C LYS A 149 -8.10 20.02 10.14
N ALA A 150 -6.88 20.50 9.88
CA ALA A 150 -6.63 21.87 9.41
C ALA A 150 -6.71 22.00 7.88
N GLY A 151 -6.81 20.90 7.13
CA GLY A 151 -6.90 20.90 5.67
C GLY A 151 -5.86 19.99 5.01
N LEU A 152 -5.52 20.31 3.76
CA LEU A 152 -4.47 19.62 3.00
C LEU A 152 -3.10 19.94 3.61
N GLU A 153 -2.40 18.91 4.09
CA GLU A 153 -1.05 19.05 4.65
C GLU A 153 0.03 18.75 3.62
N ARG A 154 -0.20 17.74 2.78
CA ARG A 154 0.81 17.25 1.84
C ARG A 154 0.20 16.87 0.50
N LEU A 155 0.91 17.17 -0.57
CA LEU A 155 0.62 16.72 -1.92
C LEU A 155 1.94 16.32 -2.58
N GLY A 156 1.96 15.19 -3.26
CA GLY A 156 3.17 14.72 -3.92
C GLY A 156 2.94 13.52 -4.80
N VAL A 157 4.04 12.87 -5.19
CA VAL A 157 4.03 11.70 -6.07
C VAL A 157 4.88 10.60 -5.46
N LEU A 158 4.31 9.40 -5.35
CA LEU A 158 5.05 8.17 -5.14
C LEU A 158 5.76 7.84 -6.46
N LEU A 159 7.08 7.92 -6.46
CA LEU A 159 7.87 7.71 -7.68
C LEU A 159 7.82 6.25 -8.10
N PHE A 160 8.04 5.36 -7.14
CA PHE A 160 7.92 3.92 -7.32
C PHE A 160 7.46 3.23 -6.04
N ARG A 161 6.80 2.09 -6.18
CA ARG A 161 6.60 1.11 -5.11
C ARG A 161 6.56 -0.28 -5.71
N PHE A 162 7.44 -1.14 -5.24
CA PHE A 162 7.44 -2.56 -5.52
C PHE A 162 6.84 -3.29 -4.32
N SER A 163 5.89 -4.20 -4.53
CA SER A 163 5.31 -5.04 -3.48
C SER A 163 5.43 -6.51 -3.88
N GLY A 164 6.25 -7.28 -3.19
CA GLY A 164 6.31 -8.74 -3.35
C GLY A 164 5.19 -9.40 -2.57
N LEU A 165 4.44 -10.29 -3.21
CA LEU A 165 3.24 -10.95 -2.68
C LEU A 165 3.60 -12.33 -2.08
N PHE A 166 2.90 -12.71 -1.00
CA PHE A 166 3.04 -14.02 -0.34
C PHE A 166 1.77 -14.44 0.42
#